data_AF-T1GP32-F1
#
_entry.id   AF-T1GP32-F1
#
_cell.length_a   1.000
_cell.length_b   1.000
_cell.length_c   1.000
_cell.angle_alpha   90.00
_cell.angle_beta   90.00
_cell.angle_gamma   90.00
#
_symmetry.space_group_name_H-M   'P 1'
#
loop_
_entity.id
_entity.type
_entity.pdbx_description
1 polymer ?
#
loop_
_entity_poly.entity_id
_entity_poly.type
_entity_poly.pdbx_seq_one_letter_code
_entity_poly.pdbx_strand_id
1 'polypeptide(L)'
;MVEVTENEVMLVIRHNGRSACSSQEEIDTKYYANNFDPTKYWHCEAMNVPATDKQCGVERAFHQKKRECVPWNQWQWFPYDDPPNKA
;
A
#
# COMPACT_ATOMS: atom_id res chain seq x y z
N MET A 1 -5.72 -6.28 34.64
CA MET A 1 -5.78 -5.02 33.87
C MET A 1 -4.36 -4.80 33.39
N VAL A 2 -4.07 -5.09 32.11
CA VAL A 2 -2.68 -4.96 31.63
C VAL A 2 -2.44 -3.49 31.37
N GLU A 3 -1.44 -2.95 32.05
CA GLU A 3 -0.96 -1.58 31.92
C GLU A 3 -0.20 -1.48 30.60
N VAL A 4 -0.73 -0.67 29.69
CA VAL A 4 -0.11 -0.39 28.39
C VAL A 4 1.13 0.47 28.67
N THR A 5 2.32 -0.04 28.39
CA THR A 5 3.56 0.70 28.70
C THR A 5 3.82 1.76 27.63
N GLU A 6 4.50 2.85 27.97
CA GLU A 6 4.83 3.97 27.06
C GLU A 6 5.59 3.53 25.79
N ASN A 7 6.11 2.29 25.74
CA ASN A 7 6.71 1.65 24.56
C ASN A 7 5.70 1.03 23.56
N GLU A 8 4.42 0.92 23.90
CA GLU A 8 3.36 0.46 22.98
C GLU A 8 2.72 1.62 22.21
N VAL A 9 3.01 2.86 22.63
CA VAL A 9 2.80 4.06 21.81
C VAL A 9 4.02 4.23 20.90
N MET A 10 4.44 3.16 20.21
CA MET A 10 5.27 3.31 19.03
C MET A 10 4.51 4.26 18.12
N LEU A 11 5.08 5.44 17.97
CA LEU A 11 4.73 6.44 16.99
C LEU A 11 4.64 5.69 15.64
N VAL A 12 3.47 5.16 15.29
CA VAL A 12 3.26 4.54 13.98
C VAL A 12 3.27 5.73 13.05
N ILE A 13 4.46 6.14 12.62
CA ILE A 13 4.60 7.01 11.46
C ILE A 13 3.90 6.21 10.36
N ARG A 14 2.65 6.56 10.11
CA ARG A 14 1.84 5.90 9.10
C ARG A 14 2.58 6.15 7.80
N HIS A 15 3.04 5.06 7.20
CA HIS A 15 3.71 5.09 5.91
C HIS A 15 2.64 4.97 4.81
N ASN A 16 2.83 5.63 3.67
CA ASN A 16 1.81 5.70 2.61
C ASN A 16 1.70 4.40 1.78
N GLY A 17 2.47 3.36 2.12
CA GLY A 17 2.50 2.08 1.41
C GLY A 17 3.45 2.04 0.21
N ARG A 18 4.27 3.08 -0.02
CA ARG A 18 5.18 3.16 -1.17
C ARG A 18 6.34 2.18 -1.07
N SER A 19 6.40 1.23 -1.99
CA SER A 19 7.50 0.27 -2.07
C SER A 19 8.76 0.90 -2.66
N ALA A 20 9.92 0.51 -2.14
CA ALA A 20 11.23 0.80 -2.74
C ALA A 20 11.51 -0.03 -4.00
N CYS A 21 10.72 -1.09 -4.23
CA CYS A 21 10.87 -2.05 -5.34
C CYS A 21 12.29 -2.65 -5.40
N SER A 22 12.84 -2.99 -4.22
CA SER A 22 14.23 -3.42 -4.06
C SER A 22 14.40 -4.93 -3.85
N SER A 23 13.32 -5.70 -3.99
CA SER A 23 13.35 -7.17 -4.01
C SER A 23 12.59 -7.73 -5.22
N GLN A 24 12.93 -8.96 -5.61
CA GLN A 24 12.22 -9.64 -6.70
C GLN A 24 10.74 -9.87 -6.35
N GLU A 25 10.43 -10.16 -5.09
CA GLU A 25 9.05 -10.28 -4.60
C GLU A 25 8.25 -8.99 -4.83
N GLU A 26 8.89 -7.82 -4.67
CA GLU A 26 8.23 -6.54 -4.88
C GLU A 26 7.95 -6.26 -6.36
N ILE A 27 8.89 -6.65 -7.22
CA ILE A 27 8.72 -6.58 -8.68
C ILE A 27 7.63 -7.54 -9.15
N ASP A 28 7.59 -8.75 -8.61
CA ASP A 28 6.59 -9.77 -8.95
C ASP A 28 5.19 -9.37 -8.44
N THR A 29 5.11 -8.79 -7.25
CA THR A 29 3.85 -8.25 -6.68
C THR A 29 3.33 -7.06 -7.49
N LYS A 30 4.24 -6.25 -8.05
CA LYS A 30 4.02 -5.15 -8.99
C LYS A 30 3.22 -3.94 -8.49
N TYR A 31 2.12 -4.15 -7.77
CA TYR A 31 1.21 -3.08 -7.32
C TYR A 31 1.01 -3.09 -5.82
N TYR A 32 1.04 -1.93 -5.16
CA TYR A 32 0.81 -1.78 -3.72
C TYR A 32 -0.29 -0.78 -3.42
N ALA A 33 -1.03 -1.01 -2.34
CA ALA A 33 -2.08 -0.09 -1.94
C ALA A 33 -1.46 1.24 -1.47
N ASN A 34 -2.07 2.36 -1.85
CA ASN A 34 -1.82 3.62 -1.17
C ASN A 34 -2.62 3.61 0.13
N ASN A 35 -1.93 3.72 1.26
CA ASN A 35 -2.57 3.60 2.58
C ASN A 35 -3.49 4.79 2.91
N PHE A 36 -3.39 5.91 2.17
CA PHE A 36 -4.12 7.14 2.47
C PHE A 36 -5.19 7.47 1.45
N ASP A 37 -5.05 7.00 0.21
CA ASP A 37 -5.96 7.29 -0.88
C ASP A 37 -6.33 5.99 -1.63
N PRO A 38 -7.54 5.43 -1.42
CA PRO A 38 -7.96 4.20 -2.08
C PRO A 38 -8.16 4.38 -3.59
N THR A 39 -8.21 5.61 -4.10
CA THR A 39 -8.26 5.87 -5.54
C THR A 39 -6.88 5.79 -6.19
N LYS A 40 -5.82 5.59 -5.40
CA LYS A 40 -4.44 5.50 -5.86
C LYS A 40 -3.78 4.18 -5.48
N TYR A 41 -2.70 3.88 -6.16
CA TYR A 41 -1.84 2.73 -5.88
C TYR A 41 -0.41 3.02 -6.31
N TRP A 42 0.52 2.27 -5.74
CA TRP A 42 1.93 2.33 -6.08
C TRP A 42 2.28 1.25 -7.11
N HIS A 43 3.06 1.61 -8.12
CA HIS A 43 3.48 0.70 -9.19
C HIS A 43 5.01 0.54 -9.22
N CYS A 44 5.48 -0.68 -9.02
CA CYS A 44 6.87 -1.06 -9.24
C CYS A 44 7.10 -1.36 -10.72
N GLU A 45 7.79 -0.45 -11.42
CA GLU A 45 8.10 -0.57 -12.86
C GLU A 45 9.46 -1.23 -13.11
N ALA A 46 10.42 -1.04 -12.21
CA ALA A 46 11.78 -1.56 -12.33
C ALA A 46 12.42 -1.79 -10.96
N MET A 47 13.38 -2.73 -10.92
CA MET A 47 14.17 -3.03 -9.72
C MET A 47 14.97 -1.80 -9.27
N ASN A 48 14.97 -1.54 -7.96
CA ASN A 48 15.63 -0.40 -7.30
C ASN A 48 15.15 0.98 -7.78
N VAL A 49 13.95 1.06 -8.36
CA VAL A 49 13.27 2.32 -8.65
C VAL A 49 12.04 2.39 -7.75
N PRO A 50 11.95 3.36 -6.82
CA PRO A 50 10.80 3.49 -5.94
C PRO A 50 9.50 3.55 -6.72
N ALA A 51 8.47 2.86 -6.19
CA ALA A 51 7.19 2.73 -6.84
C ALA A 51 6.59 4.11 -7.19
N THR A 52 5.94 4.19 -8.34
CA THR A 52 5.32 5.44 -8.81
C THR A 52 3.85 5.49 -8.43
N ASP A 53 3.34 6.69 -8.11
CA ASP A 53 1.92 6.90 -7.81
C ASP A 53 1.09 6.77 -9.09
N LYS A 54 0.02 5.99 -9.03
CA LYS A 54 -0.92 5.79 -10.15
C LYS A 54 -2.35 5.97 -9.65
N GLN A 55 -3.17 6.60 -10.48
CA GLN A 55 -4.57 6.88 -10.21
C GLN A 55 -5.45 5.77 -10.81
N CYS A 56 -6.39 5.23 -10.03
CA CYS A 56 -7.50 4.46 -10.55
C CYS A 56 -8.45 5.36 -11.35
N GLY A 57 -9.05 4.82 -12.43
CA GLY A 57 -10.01 5.56 -13.24
C GLY A 57 -11.28 5.97 -12.48
N VAL A 58 -12.15 6.72 -13.16
CA VAL A 58 -13.43 7.23 -12.64
C VAL A 58 -14.27 6.08 -12.05
N GLU A 59 -14.91 6.32 -10.89
CA GLU A 59 -15.75 5.35 -10.17
C GLU A 59 -15.03 4.03 -9.76
N ARG A 60 -13.71 4.07 -9.57
CA ARG A 60 -12.90 2.91 -9.18
C ARG A 60 -11.96 3.21 -8.02
N ALA A 61 -11.63 2.16 -7.28
CA ALA A 61 -10.67 2.17 -6.18
C ALA A 61 -9.78 0.92 -6.21
N PHE A 62 -8.56 1.02 -5.70
CA PHE A 62 -7.60 -0.07 -5.68
C PHE A 62 -7.99 -1.10 -4.60
N HIS A 63 -8.14 -2.36 -5.02
CA HIS A 63 -8.47 -3.47 -4.14
C HIS A 63 -7.20 -4.25 -3.78
N GLN A 64 -6.67 -4.00 -2.60
CA GLN A 64 -5.38 -4.52 -2.12
C GLN A 64 -5.16 -6.03 -2.37
N LYS A 65 -6.13 -6.88 -2.02
CA LYS A 65 -5.99 -8.34 -2.18
C LYS A 65 -6.05 -8.83 -3.63
N LYS A 66 -6.71 -8.08 -4.51
CA LYS A 66 -6.80 -8.40 -5.94
C LYS A 66 -5.70 -7.74 -6.75
N ARG A 67 -5.00 -6.75 -6.15
CA ARG A 67 -3.93 -5.96 -6.75
C ARG A 67 -4.38 -5.26 -8.04
N GLU A 68 -5.61 -4.75 -8.05
CA GLU A 68 -6.21 -4.08 -9.22
C GLU A 68 -7.21 -3.00 -8.82
N CYS A 69 -7.51 -2.06 -9.73
CA CYS A 69 -8.60 -1.10 -9.54
C CYS A 69 -9.95 -1.77 -9.83
N VAL A 70 -10.86 -1.80 -8.86
CA VAL A 70 -12.23 -2.34 -9.00
C VAL A 70 -13.27 -1.22 -8.90
N PRO A 71 -14.49 -1.41 -9.41
CA PRO A 71 -15.59 -0.47 -9.17
C PRO A 71 -15.90 -0.31 -7.67
N TRP A 72 -16.36 0.86 -7.24
CA TRP A 72 -16.65 1.14 -5.83
C TRP A 72 -17.58 0.13 -5.14
N ASN A 73 -18.59 -0.38 -5.85
CA ASN A 73 -19.51 -1.39 -5.31
C ASN A 73 -18.87 -2.77 -5.07
N GLN A 74 -17.64 -2.99 -5.54
CA GLN A 74 -16.84 -4.19 -5.30
C GLN A 74 -15.61 -3.91 -4.42
N TRP A 75 -15.39 -2.65 -4.07
CA TRP A 75 -14.29 -2.25 -3.22
C TRP A 75 -14.65 -2.51 -1.75
N GLN A 76 -13.65 -2.90 -0.97
CA GLN A 76 -13.77 -3.05 0.47
C GLN A 76 -12.52 -2.48 1.12
N TRP A 77 -12.69 -1.90 2.31
CA TRP A 77 -11.58 -1.39 3.09
C TRP A 77 -10.75 -2.55 3.65
N PHE A 78 -9.43 -2.37 3.65
CA PHE A 78 -8.47 -3.26 4.28
C PHE A 78 -7.57 -2.45 5.23
N PRO A 79 -7.04 -3.06 6.30
CA PRO A 79 -5.98 -2.46 7.10
C PRO A 79 -4.77 -2.09 6.23
N TYR A 80 -3.97 -1.15 6.71
CA TYR A 80 -2.74 -0.74 6.02
C TYR A 80 -1.80 -1.91 5.76
N ASP A 81 -1.17 -1.87 4.60
CA ASP A 81 -0.29 -2.92 4.08
C ASP A 81 1.01 -2.28 3.64
N ASP A 82 1.99 -2.36 4.52
CA ASP A 82 3.31 -1.87 4.21
C ASP A 82 4.06 -2.90 3.35
N PRO A 83 4.77 -2.43 2.30
CA PRO A 83 5.63 -3.30 1.52
C PRO A 83 6.81 -3.79 2.37
N PRO A 84 7.46 -4.90 1.97
CA PRO A 84 8.66 -5.40 2.63
C PRO A 84 9.74 -4.33 2.76
N ASN A 85 9.96 -3.52 1.71
CA ASN A 85 10.89 -2.41 1.71
C ASN A 85 10.17 -1.09 1.41
N LYS A 86 10.27 -0.12 2.32
CA LYS A 86 9.63 1.20 2.24
C LYS A 86 10.55 2.19 1.51
N ALA A 87 9.97 3.05 0.67
CA ALA A 87 10.68 4.10 -0.07
C ALA A 87 10.77 5.43 0.68
#